data_AF-W7U7K3-F1
#
_entry.id   AF-W7U7K3-F1
#
_cell.length_a   1.000
_cell.length_b   1.000
_cell.length_c   1.000
_cell.angle_alpha   90.00
_cell.angle_beta   90.00
_cell.angle_gamma   90.00
#
_symmetry.space_group_name_H-M   'P 1'
#
loop_
_entity.id
_entity.type
_entity.pdbx_description
1 polymer ?
#
loop_
_entity_poly.entity_id
_entity_poly.type
_entity_poly.pdbx_seq_one_letter_code
_entity_poly.pdbx_strand_id
1 'polypeptide(L)'
;MGKGAVMESSSSNVLSSTPTTLSPLAQRGPLVITHTGLSGPAILRLSAFAARLLALLDYQASFRIDWLPEFAYPDVVQRLQRAQTANARKHVGTYCPLLTTTAAGSVYVSRGKSIHKEEFTTAGGVALKEVDFKTFGSKRVEGLYFAGEILDVDGVTGGFNFMNCWSGGYIAGRSLAQRIIARDEDGKDGGREGQEGDRDTRGLGL
;
A
#
# COMPACT_ATOMS: atom_id res chain seq x y z
N MET A 1 -35.38 30.23 9.54
CA MET A 1 -34.81 31.52 9.11
C MET A 1 -33.30 31.45 9.33
N GLY A 2 -32.37 31.66 8.41
CA GLY A 2 -32.39 32.32 7.11
C GLY A 2 -31.17 33.24 7.04
N LYS A 3 -30.32 33.02 6.00
CA LYS A 3 -29.24 33.89 5.47
C LYS A 3 -27.91 33.83 6.26
N GLY A 4 -26.72 33.91 5.65
CA GLY A 4 -26.28 34.16 4.28
C GLY A 4 -24.74 34.27 4.29
N ALA A 5 -24.10 33.94 3.16
CA ALA A 5 -22.65 33.79 2.97
C ALA A 5 -21.81 35.08 3.10
N VAL A 6 -20.52 34.93 3.44
CA VAL A 6 -19.39 35.59 2.76
C VAL A 6 -18.21 34.61 2.71
N MET A 7 -17.72 34.41 1.50
CA MET A 7 -16.49 33.73 1.13
C MET A 7 -15.40 34.80 1.12
N GLU A 8 -14.32 34.63 1.89
CA GLU A 8 -13.06 35.28 1.55
C GLU A 8 -11.88 34.36 1.88
N SER A 9 -11.04 34.23 0.87
CA SER A 9 -9.94 33.30 0.72
C SER A 9 -8.83 33.56 1.74
N SER A 10 -8.41 32.52 2.45
CA SER A 10 -7.05 32.45 2.98
C SER A 10 -6.65 30.98 3.10
N SER A 11 -6.06 30.50 2.00
CA SER A 11 -4.99 29.50 1.95
C SER A 11 -5.15 28.26 2.83
N SER A 12 -5.75 27.24 2.22
CA SER A 12 -5.20 25.87 2.16
C SER A 12 -4.08 25.57 3.17
N ASN A 13 -4.45 24.87 4.24
CA ASN A 13 -3.50 24.10 5.04
C ASN A 13 -2.95 22.99 4.16
N VAL A 14 -1.80 23.25 3.54
CA VAL A 14 -0.84 22.32 2.94
C VAL A 14 0.11 23.20 2.12
N LEU A 15 1.39 23.20 2.47
CA LEU A 15 2.43 23.76 1.61
C LEU A 15 3.45 22.66 1.34
N SER A 16 3.19 21.93 0.26
CA SER A 16 4.20 21.23 -0.53
C SER A 16 5.06 22.29 -1.23
N SER A 17 6.37 22.24 -1.05
CA SER A 17 7.29 23.01 -1.88
C SER A 17 7.59 22.20 -3.14
N THR A 18 6.66 22.28 -4.10
CA THR A 18 6.87 22.14 -5.55
C THR A 18 5.49 22.14 -6.24
N PRO A 19 5.35 22.74 -7.44
CA PRO A 19 4.08 22.79 -8.14
C PRO A 19 3.83 21.40 -8.76
N THR A 20 3.14 20.52 -8.05
CA THR A 20 2.55 19.32 -8.65
C THR A 20 1.25 18.97 -7.91
N THR A 21 0.22 18.74 -8.70
CA THR A 21 -1.20 18.53 -8.42
C THR A 21 -1.50 17.26 -7.61
N LEU A 22 -0.79 17.01 -6.51
CA LEU A 22 -1.00 15.88 -5.61
C LEU A 22 -1.22 16.39 -4.19
N SER A 23 -2.34 16.00 -3.59
CA SER A 23 -2.55 16.16 -2.14
C SER A 23 -1.37 15.55 -1.41
N PRO A 24 -0.70 16.27 -0.48
CA PRO A 24 0.45 15.72 0.20
C PRO A 24 0.02 14.56 1.07
N LEU A 25 0.83 13.52 1.03
CA LEU A 25 0.60 12.32 1.79
C LEU A 25 0.86 12.62 3.28
N ALA A 26 -0.18 12.48 4.10
CA ALA A 26 -0.12 12.76 5.54
C ALA A 26 -0.77 11.63 6.31
N GLN A 27 -0.17 11.25 7.44
CA GLN A 27 -0.69 10.23 8.33
C GLN A 27 -0.66 10.72 9.77
N ARG A 28 -1.78 10.53 10.48
CA ARG A 28 -1.90 10.80 11.91
C ARG A 28 -1.87 9.49 12.70
N GLY A 29 -1.18 9.49 13.83
CA GLY A 29 -1.15 8.36 14.75
C GLY A 29 0.11 8.34 15.62
N PRO A 30 0.26 7.30 16.47
CA PRO A 30 1.44 7.12 17.29
C PRO A 30 2.72 6.96 16.46
N LEU A 31 3.80 7.52 16.96
CA LEU A 31 5.14 7.49 16.39
C LEU A 31 6.15 7.10 17.47
N VAL A 32 7.16 6.35 17.07
CA VAL A 32 8.25 5.90 17.94
C VAL A 32 9.56 6.45 17.40
N ILE A 33 10.36 7.07 18.26
CA ILE A 33 11.74 7.46 17.94
C ILE A 33 12.65 6.32 18.37
N THR A 34 13.47 5.82 17.45
CA THR A 34 14.45 4.75 17.69
C THR A 34 15.88 5.30 17.54
N HIS A 35 16.87 4.49 17.89
CA HIS A 35 18.28 4.84 17.68
C HIS A 35 18.68 4.89 16.19
N THR A 36 17.85 4.36 15.29
CA THR A 36 18.10 4.28 13.84
C THR A 36 17.19 5.17 13.01
N GLY A 37 16.21 5.84 13.62
CA GLY A 37 15.26 6.70 12.92
C GLY A 37 13.90 6.74 13.58
N LEU A 38 12.85 6.71 12.75
CA LEU A 38 11.46 6.80 13.19
C LEU A 38 10.69 5.53 12.81
N SER A 39 9.76 5.14 13.66
CA SER A 39 8.92 3.96 13.50
C SER A 39 7.52 4.21 14.07
N GLY A 40 6.74 3.14 14.20
CA GLY A 40 5.38 3.15 14.73
C GLY A 40 4.29 3.22 13.65
N PRO A 41 3.01 3.06 14.05
CA PRO A 41 1.90 2.90 13.11
C PRO A 41 1.75 4.02 12.10
N ALA A 42 1.99 5.28 12.48
CA ALA A 42 1.90 6.41 11.56
C ALA A 42 2.99 6.37 10.47
N ILE A 43 4.23 6.04 10.85
CA ILE A 43 5.36 5.95 9.93
C ILE A 43 5.22 4.75 8.98
N LEU A 44 4.81 3.59 9.51
CA LEU A 44 4.62 2.39 8.69
C LEU A 44 3.52 2.57 7.63
N ARG A 45 2.41 3.21 8.00
CA ARG A 45 1.34 3.51 7.03
C ARG A 45 1.76 4.57 6.01
N LEU A 46 2.43 5.63 6.46
CA LEU A 46 2.92 6.68 5.56
C LEU A 46 3.92 6.13 4.55
N SER A 47 4.88 5.32 5.00
CA SER A 47 5.89 4.69 4.12
C SER A 47 5.28 3.72 3.13
N ALA A 48 4.25 2.95 3.50
CA ALA A 48 3.53 2.08 2.57
C ALA A 48 2.91 2.89 1.41
N PHE A 49 2.16 3.95 1.71
CA PHE A 49 1.59 4.81 0.67
C PHE A 49 2.66 5.58 -0.13
N ALA A 50 3.77 5.93 0.51
CA ALA A 50 4.86 6.65 -0.13
C ALA A 50 5.83 5.73 -0.90
N ALA A 51 5.70 4.40 -0.82
CA ALA A 51 6.75 3.46 -1.23
C ALA A 51 7.25 3.69 -2.67
N ARG A 52 6.32 3.86 -3.62
CA ARG A 52 6.64 4.15 -5.03
C ARG A 52 7.30 5.52 -5.21
N LEU A 53 6.83 6.54 -4.49
CA LEU A 53 7.42 7.88 -4.52
C LEU A 53 8.83 7.90 -3.92
N LEU A 54 9.02 7.22 -2.79
CA LEU A 54 10.31 7.08 -2.13
C LEU A 54 11.30 6.34 -3.04
N ALA A 55 10.86 5.29 -3.74
CA ALA A 55 11.69 4.58 -4.71
C ALA A 55 12.14 5.49 -5.87
N LEU A 56 11.25 6.32 -6.41
CA LEU A 56 11.58 7.30 -7.46
C LEU A 56 12.57 8.37 -6.99
N LEU A 57 12.56 8.70 -5.70
CA LEU A 57 13.44 9.69 -5.08
C LEU A 57 14.72 9.06 -4.51
N ASP A 58 15.04 7.81 -4.83
CA ASP A 58 16.17 7.06 -4.26
C ASP A 58 16.19 7.12 -2.71
N TYR A 59 15.01 7.10 -2.11
CA TYR A 59 14.77 7.19 -0.67
C TYR A 59 15.41 8.45 -0.04
N GLN A 60 15.60 9.50 -0.83
CA GLN A 60 15.95 10.85 -0.40
C GLN A 60 14.69 11.70 -0.35
N ALA A 61 14.07 11.74 0.82
CA ALA A 61 12.83 12.50 1.03
C ALA A 61 12.88 13.31 2.32
N SER A 62 12.18 14.44 2.32
CA SER A 62 11.95 15.24 3.52
C SER A 62 10.51 15.04 3.99
N PHE A 63 10.33 14.93 5.29
CA PHE A 63 9.02 14.83 5.91
C PHE A 63 8.95 15.78 7.11
N ARG A 64 7.72 16.14 7.49
CA ARG A 64 7.45 17.02 8.63
C ARG A 64 6.67 16.25 9.67
N ILE A 65 7.07 16.38 10.93
CA ILE A 65 6.30 15.87 12.06
C ILE A 65 5.60 17.04 12.71
N ASP A 66 4.28 16.98 12.77
CA ASP A 66 3.48 17.84 13.62
C ASP A 66 3.24 17.16 14.97
N TRP A 67 3.87 17.70 16.01
CA TRP A 67 3.77 17.17 17.37
C TRP A 67 2.49 17.62 18.09
N LEU A 68 1.84 18.68 17.61
CA LEU A 68 0.71 19.31 18.26
C LEU A 68 -0.46 19.52 17.27
N PRO A 69 -0.92 18.45 16.59
CA PRO A 69 -1.94 18.57 15.53
C PRO A 69 -3.31 19.04 16.02
N GLU A 70 -3.53 19.05 17.33
CA GLU A 70 -4.75 19.53 18.00
C GLU A 70 -4.79 21.06 18.14
N PHE A 71 -3.65 21.74 17.99
CA PHE A 71 -3.52 23.16 18.30
C PHE A 71 -3.06 23.95 17.09
N ALA A 72 -3.77 25.04 16.79
CA ALA A 72 -3.26 26.01 15.83
C ALA A 72 -2.01 26.68 16.40
N TYR A 73 -1.08 27.04 15.52
CA TYR A 73 0.18 27.65 15.94
C TYR A 73 0.03 28.88 16.86
N PRO A 74 -0.89 29.83 16.60
CA PRO A 74 -1.09 30.98 17.50
C PRO A 74 -1.48 30.56 18.92
N ASP A 75 -2.31 29.51 19.06
CA ASP A 75 -2.75 29.01 20.36
C ASP A 75 -1.61 28.36 21.13
N VAL A 76 -0.73 27.63 20.42
CA VAL A 76 0.48 27.05 21.01
C VAL A 76 1.38 28.16 21.55
N VAL A 77 1.64 29.19 20.75
CA VAL A 77 2.46 30.35 21.17
C VAL A 77 1.85 31.04 22.40
N GLN A 78 0.54 31.29 22.38
CA GLN A 78 -0.14 31.94 23.50
C GLN A 78 -0.06 31.10 24.78
N ARG A 79 -0.21 29.78 24.69
CA ARG A 79 -0.08 28.87 25.84
C ARG A 79 1.34 28.82 26.39
N LEU A 80 2.34 28.81 25.52
CA LEU A 80 3.76 28.87 25.93
C LEU A 80 4.06 30.18 26.67
N GLN A 81 3.59 31.31 26.15
CA GLN A 81 3.74 32.62 26.80
C GLN A 81 3.08 32.64 28.18
N ARG A 82 1.86 32.12 28.32
CA ARG A 82 1.16 32.00 29.62
C ARG A 82 1.90 31.08 30.60
N ALA A 83 2.43 29.95 30.11
CA ALA A 83 3.19 29.02 30.96
C ALA A 83 4.50 29.65 31.45
N GLN A 84 5.16 30.44 30.60
CA GLN A 84 6.39 31.17 30.94
C GLN A 84 6.13 32.23 32.02
N THR A 85 5.09 33.05 31.89
CA THR A 85 4.75 34.06 32.91
C THR A 85 4.34 33.43 34.24
N ALA A 86 3.56 32.36 34.21
CA ALA A 86 3.15 31.63 35.42
C ALA A 86 4.31 30.89 36.13
N ASN A 87 5.38 30.55 35.40
CA ASN A 87 6.53 29.81 35.92
C ASN A 87 7.85 30.56 35.73
N ALA A 88 7.85 31.89 35.94
CA ALA A 88 8.99 32.77 35.65
C ALA A 88 10.33 32.39 36.32
N ARG A 89 10.30 31.59 37.40
CA ARG A 89 11.50 31.10 38.12
C ARG A 89 11.99 29.72 37.65
N LYS A 90 11.27 29.02 36.78
CA LYS A 90 11.62 27.66 36.34
C LYS A 90 12.29 27.72 34.96
N HIS A 91 13.43 27.04 34.83
CA HIS A 91 14.13 26.96 33.56
C HIS A 91 13.42 25.98 32.63
N VAL A 92 13.09 26.42 31.42
CA VAL A 92 12.27 25.64 30.47
C VAL A 92 13.00 24.35 30.02
N GLY A 93 14.34 24.35 30.03
CA GLY A 93 15.16 23.20 29.64
C GLY A 93 14.99 21.97 30.54
N THR A 94 14.44 22.13 31.75
CA THR A 94 14.17 21.01 32.67
C THR A 94 12.93 20.19 32.27
N TYR A 95 11.98 20.80 31.55
CA TYR A 95 10.68 20.18 31.25
C TYR A 95 10.41 19.99 29.75
N CYS A 96 11.24 20.56 28.87
CA CYS A 96 11.01 20.50 27.44
C CYS A 96 12.30 20.08 26.70
N PRO A 97 12.43 18.81 26.30
CA PRO A 97 13.57 18.34 25.50
C PRO A 97 13.55 18.87 24.04
N LEU A 98 12.57 19.70 23.66
CA LEU A 98 12.32 20.12 22.27
C LEU A 98 12.29 21.65 22.09
N LEU A 99 13.06 22.39 22.89
CA LEU A 99 12.87 23.83 23.05
C LEU A 99 12.92 24.68 21.76
N THR A 100 11.82 25.44 21.61
CA THR A 100 11.65 26.81 21.10
C THR A 100 11.63 27.13 19.59
N THR A 101 11.84 26.20 18.67
CA THR A 101 11.48 26.40 17.24
C THR A 101 10.63 25.25 16.67
N THR A 102 10.47 24.18 17.44
CA THR A 102 9.84 22.92 17.03
C THR A 102 8.32 22.87 17.25
N ALA A 103 7.73 23.86 17.92
CA ALA A 103 6.32 23.85 18.29
C ALA A 103 5.35 23.90 17.08
N ALA A 104 5.84 24.27 15.89
CA ALA A 104 5.11 24.26 14.62
C ALA A 104 5.44 23.08 13.72
N GLY A 105 6.31 22.16 14.13
CA GLY A 105 6.69 20.99 13.35
C GLY A 105 8.13 21.03 12.88
N SER A 106 8.84 19.96 13.18
CA SER A 106 10.21 19.74 12.73
C SER A 106 10.19 19.14 11.34
N VAL A 107 10.98 19.71 10.44
CA VAL A 107 11.32 19.08 9.16
C VAL A 107 12.49 18.14 9.41
N TYR A 108 12.31 16.88 9.05
CA TYR A 108 13.34 15.87 9.07
C TYR A 108 13.63 15.45 7.63
N VAL A 109 14.91 15.40 7.28
CA VAL A 109 15.36 14.85 6.01
C VAL A 109 15.81 13.42 6.29
N SER A 110 15.07 12.42 5.80
CA SER A 110 15.60 11.06 5.78
C SER A 110 16.58 10.95 4.62
N ARG A 111 17.83 10.60 4.94
CA ARG A 111 18.83 10.20 3.94
C ARG A 111 18.96 8.68 3.94
N GLY A 112 18.44 8.05 2.91
CA GLY A 112 18.65 6.63 2.63
C GLY A 112 17.63 5.70 3.30
N LYS A 113 17.75 4.42 2.93
CA LYS A 113 16.97 3.32 3.54
C LYS A 113 17.46 3.03 4.95
N SER A 114 16.55 2.58 5.81
CA SER A 114 16.91 1.92 7.07
C SER A 114 17.98 0.86 6.81
N ILE A 115 19.07 0.89 7.59
CA ILE A 115 20.11 -0.14 7.56
C ILE A 115 19.60 -1.51 8.06
N HIS A 116 18.42 -1.55 8.68
CA HIS A 116 17.72 -2.78 9.04
C HIS A 116 16.84 -3.20 7.86
N LYS A 117 17.18 -4.35 7.29
CA LYS A 117 16.62 -5.02 6.10
C LYS A 117 15.17 -5.53 6.25
N GLU A 118 14.39 -4.98 7.17
CA GLU A 118 13.04 -5.48 7.48
C GLU A 118 11.99 -4.59 6.81
N GLU A 119 11.81 -4.81 5.50
CA GLU A 119 10.62 -4.33 4.78
C GLU A 119 9.49 -5.36 5.02
N PHE A 120 8.31 -4.90 5.46
CA PHE A 120 7.19 -5.81 5.80
C PHE A 120 6.42 -6.33 4.57
N THR A 121 6.44 -5.56 3.48
CA THR A 121 5.71 -5.84 2.24
C THR A 121 6.37 -5.08 1.10
N THR A 122 6.33 -5.66 -0.09
CA THR A 122 6.84 -5.07 -1.34
C THR A 122 5.71 -4.36 -2.08
N ALA A 123 5.95 -3.13 -2.52
CA ALA A 123 5.07 -2.45 -3.48
C ALA A 123 5.55 -2.72 -4.91
N GLY A 124 4.66 -3.22 -5.77
CA GLY A 124 5.02 -3.67 -7.12
C GLY A 124 4.80 -5.18 -7.31
N GLY A 125 4.95 -5.65 -8.55
CA GLY A 125 4.82 -7.08 -8.88
C GLY A 125 4.32 -7.32 -10.31
N VAL A 126 3.74 -8.49 -10.54
CA VAL A 126 3.07 -8.85 -11.80
C VAL A 126 1.89 -7.91 -12.04
N ALA A 127 1.87 -7.30 -13.23
CA ALA A 127 0.85 -6.31 -13.58
C ALA A 127 -0.56 -6.91 -13.58
N LEU A 128 -1.47 -6.30 -12.84
CA LEU A 128 -2.85 -6.75 -12.65
C LEU A 128 -3.64 -6.90 -13.97
N LYS A 129 -3.30 -6.08 -14.97
CA LYS A 129 -3.89 -6.18 -16.32
C LYS A 129 -3.61 -7.52 -17.00
N GLU A 130 -2.50 -8.17 -16.66
CA GLU A 130 -2.04 -9.44 -17.26
C GLU A 130 -2.59 -10.67 -16.53
N VAL A 131 -3.41 -10.48 -15.49
CA VAL A 131 -4.02 -11.53 -14.67
C VAL A 131 -5.54 -11.49 -14.81
N ASP A 132 -6.17 -12.66 -14.94
CA ASP A 132 -7.62 -12.81 -14.83
C ASP A 132 -8.01 -13.03 -13.36
N PHE A 133 -8.69 -12.07 -12.73
CA PHE A 133 -9.07 -12.16 -11.32
C PHE A 133 -10.17 -13.17 -11.01
N LYS A 134 -10.85 -13.75 -12.01
CA LYS A 134 -11.77 -14.86 -11.78
C LYS A 134 -11.06 -16.17 -11.51
N THR A 135 -9.87 -16.34 -12.10
CA THR A 135 -9.11 -17.59 -12.09
C THR A 135 -7.72 -17.48 -11.49
N PHE A 136 -7.24 -16.24 -11.30
CA PHE A 136 -5.85 -15.88 -10.98
C PHE A 136 -4.82 -16.44 -12.00
N GLY A 137 -5.28 -16.76 -13.21
CA GLY A 137 -4.44 -17.21 -14.32
C GLY A 137 -3.80 -16.07 -15.09
N SER A 138 -2.64 -16.33 -15.70
CA SER A 138 -2.00 -15.44 -16.66
C SER A 138 -2.84 -15.34 -17.93
N LYS A 139 -3.07 -14.11 -18.41
CA LYS A 139 -3.66 -13.87 -19.73
C LYS A 139 -2.68 -14.07 -20.88
N ARG A 140 -1.39 -14.24 -20.57
CA ARG A 140 -0.30 -14.36 -21.56
C ARG A 140 0.22 -15.77 -21.72
N VAL A 141 0.23 -16.55 -20.64
CA VAL A 141 0.75 -17.92 -20.63
C VAL A 141 -0.31 -18.85 -20.07
N GLU A 142 -0.80 -19.73 -20.93
CA GLU A 142 -1.81 -20.69 -20.52
C GLU A 142 -1.25 -21.69 -19.48
N GLY A 143 -2.00 -21.95 -18.42
CA GLY A 143 -1.58 -22.86 -17.34
C GLY A 143 -0.66 -22.24 -16.29
N LEU A 144 -0.29 -20.96 -16.43
CA LEU A 144 0.44 -20.20 -15.41
C LEU A 144 -0.54 -19.42 -14.53
N TYR A 145 -0.33 -19.46 -13.21
CA TYR A 145 -1.17 -18.79 -12.22
C TYR A 145 -0.30 -18.01 -11.23
N PHE A 146 -0.85 -16.92 -10.70
CA PHE A 146 -0.16 -16.06 -9.74
C PHE A 146 -1.04 -15.82 -8.52
N ALA A 147 -0.46 -15.77 -7.32
CA ALA A 147 -1.18 -15.44 -6.10
C ALA A 147 -0.24 -14.84 -5.05
N GLY A 148 -0.80 -14.02 -4.16
CA GLY A 148 -0.06 -13.38 -3.08
C GLY A 148 0.81 -12.20 -3.52
N GLU A 149 1.90 -11.96 -2.79
CA GLU A 149 2.76 -10.77 -2.90
C GLU A 149 3.52 -10.65 -4.23
N ILE A 150 3.52 -11.70 -5.07
CA ILE A 150 4.09 -11.61 -6.42
C ILE A 150 3.26 -10.71 -7.34
N LEU A 151 1.97 -10.50 -7.04
CA LEU A 151 1.10 -9.58 -7.75
C LEU A 151 1.39 -8.14 -7.33
N ASP A 152 1.17 -7.17 -8.22
CA ASP A 152 1.21 -5.73 -7.89
C ASP A 152 0.01 -5.32 -7.01
N VAL A 153 -0.06 -5.90 -5.82
CA VAL A 153 -1.09 -5.69 -4.79
C VAL A 153 -0.39 -5.62 -3.43
N ASP A 154 -0.27 -4.40 -2.92
CA ASP A 154 0.25 -4.11 -1.60
C ASP A 154 -0.84 -3.54 -0.68
N GLY A 155 -1.10 -4.20 0.44
CA GLY A 155 -2.01 -3.76 1.48
C GLY A 155 -1.29 -3.01 2.60
N VAL A 156 -2.01 -2.10 3.27
CA VAL A 156 -1.56 -1.52 4.54
C VAL A 156 -1.47 -2.60 5.63
N THR A 157 -0.78 -2.30 6.72
CA THR A 157 -0.74 -3.20 7.89
C THR A 157 -2.15 -3.54 8.41
N GLY A 158 -2.33 -4.75 8.94
CA GLY A 158 -3.62 -5.20 9.50
C GLY A 158 -4.18 -6.49 8.91
N GLY A 159 -3.35 -7.30 8.25
CA GLY A 159 -3.75 -8.62 7.75
C GLY A 159 -4.27 -8.65 6.30
N PHE A 160 -4.34 -7.50 5.63
CA PHE A 160 -4.79 -7.42 4.23
C PHE A 160 -3.90 -8.21 3.26
N ASN A 161 -2.58 -8.18 3.45
CA ASN A 161 -1.63 -8.97 2.63
C ASN A 161 -1.87 -10.48 2.80
N PHE A 162 -2.14 -10.93 4.03
CA PHE A 162 -2.53 -12.33 4.26
C PHE A 162 -3.84 -12.67 3.56
N MET A 163 -4.87 -11.82 3.68
CA MET A 163 -6.14 -12.05 3.01
C MET A 163 -5.98 -12.14 1.49
N ASN A 164 -5.13 -11.30 0.89
CA ASN A 164 -4.78 -11.38 -0.52
C ASN A 164 -4.09 -12.71 -0.88
N CYS A 165 -3.12 -13.15 -0.08
CA CYS A 165 -2.46 -14.44 -0.26
C CYS A 165 -3.43 -15.63 -0.16
N TRP A 166 -4.25 -15.69 0.90
CA TRP A 166 -5.14 -16.83 1.14
C TRP A 166 -6.25 -16.94 0.10
N SER A 167 -6.93 -15.82 -0.19
CA SER A 167 -8.03 -15.80 -1.15
C SER A 167 -7.55 -16.03 -2.58
N GLY A 168 -6.46 -15.37 -2.99
CA GLY A 168 -5.85 -15.56 -4.31
C GLY A 168 -5.31 -16.97 -4.51
N GLY A 169 -4.62 -17.53 -3.50
CA GLY A 169 -4.10 -18.89 -3.55
C GLY A 169 -5.20 -19.95 -3.68
N TYR A 170 -6.31 -19.78 -2.94
CA TYR A 170 -7.47 -20.66 -3.06
C TYR A 170 -8.08 -20.62 -4.47
N ILE A 171 -8.30 -19.43 -5.04
CA ILE A 171 -8.89 -19.27 -6.37
C ILE A 171 -7.96 -19.86 -7.44
N ALA A 172 -6.67 -19.50 -7.41
CA ALA A 172 -5.66 -20.01 -8.34
C ALA A 172 -5.57 -21.54 -8.32
N GLY A 173 -5.49 -22.14 -7.12
CA GLY A 173 -5.44 -23.59 -6.95
C GLY A 173 -6.70 -24.29 -7.46
N ARG A 174 -7.89 -23.74 -7.17
CA ARG A 174 -9.16 -24.30 -7.64
C ARG A 174 -9.28 -24.24 -9.17
N SER A 175 -8.91 -23.11 -9.76
CA SER A 175 -8.95 -22.94 -11.22
C SER A 175 -7.95 -23.81 -11.96
N LEU A 176 -6.75 -24.00 -11.40
CA LEU A 176 -5.78 -24.94 -11.94
C LEU A 176 -6.30 -26.39 -11.89
N ALA A 177 -6.87 -26.80 -10.76
CA ALA A 177 -7.43 -28.15 -10.60
C ALA A 177 -8.57 -28.43 -11.60
N GLN A 178 -9.53 -27.50 -11.72
CA GLN A 178 -10.64 -27.60 -12.68
C GLN A 178 -10.14 -27.73 -14.12
N ARG A 179 -9.07 -26.99 -14.46
CA ARG A 179 -8.46 -27.02 -15.78
C ARG A 179 -7.78 -28.36 -16.09
N ILE A 180 -7.08 -28.95 -15.12
CA ILE A 180 -6.44 -30.25 -15.28
C ILE A 180 -7.50 -31.33 -15.53
N ILE A 181 -8.56 -31.33 -14.72
CA ILE A 181 -9.66 -32.30 -14.86
C ILE A 181 -10.33 -32.19 -16.24
N ALA A 182 -10.63 -30.97 -16.71
CA ALA A 182 -11.24 -30.78 -18.03
C ALA A 182 -10.36 -31.30 -19.18
N ARG A 183 -9.03 -31.09 -19.09
CA ARG A 183 -8.09 -31.63 -20.10
C ARG A 183 -8.05 -33.15 -20.13
N ASP A 184 -8.18 -33.81 -18.98
CA ASP A 184 -8.21 -35.27 -18.89
C ASP A 184 -9.51 -35.87 -19.46
N GLU A 185 -10.62 -35.10 -19.45
CA GLU A 185 -11.90 -35.47 -20.06
C GLU A 185 -11.86 -35.31 -21.59
N ASP A 186 -11.37 -34.17 -22.09
CA ASP A 186 -11.22 -33.90 -23.53
C ASP A 186 -10.28 -34.93 -24.20
N GLY A 187 -9.23 -35.36 -23.50
CA GLY A 187 -8.28 -36.37 -23.99
C GLY A 187 -8.86 -37.79 -24.11
N LYS A 188 -10.01 -38.09 -23.48
CA LYS A 188 -10.66 -39.40 -23.55
C LYS A 188 -11.64 -39.55 -24.71
N ASP A 189 -12.15 -38.45 -25.26
CA ASP A 189 -13.16 -38.48 -26.33
C ASP A 189 -12.52 -38.54 -27.74
N GLY A 190 -11.28 -38.06 -27.89
CA GLY A 190 -10.53 -38.10 -29.16
C GLY A 190 -10.02 -39.48 -29.61
N GLY A 191 -10.31 -40.56 -28.87
CA GLY A 191 -9.82 -41.92 -29.13
C GLY A 191 -10.85 -42.90 -29.71
N ARG A 192 -12.07 -42.45 -30.06
CA ARG A 192 -13.17 -43.34 -30.47
C ARG A 192 -13.69 -43.17 -31.90
N GLU A 193 -13.02 -42.41 -32.75
CA GLU A 193 -13.37 -42.32 -34.18
C GLU A 193 -12.29 -43.02 -35.03
N GLY A 194 -12.58 -44.25 -35.47
CA GLY A 194 -11.78 -44.92 -36.49
C GLY A 194 -11.59 -46.43 -36.33
N GLN A 195 -12.68 -47.20 -36.21
CA GLN A 195 -12.68 -48.62 -36.57
C GLN A 195 -14.11 -49.11 -36.86
N GLU A 196 -14.68 -48.68 -37.98
CA GLU A 196 -15.80 -49.41 -38.59
C GLU A 196 -15.65 -49.36 -40.12
N GLY A 197 -14.74 -50.22 -40.60
CA GLY A 197 -14.49 -50.45 -42.02
C GLY A 197 -14.79 -51.91 -42.36
N ASP A 198 -15.89 -52.10 -43.06
CA ASP A 198 -16.12 -53.11 -44.10
C ASP A 198 -16.22 -54.59 -43.69
N ARG A 199 -17.46 -55.04 -43.44
CA ARG A 199 -17.85 -56.45 -43.60
C ARG A 199 -18.68 -56.58 -44.88
N ASP A 200 -17.99 -56.82 -45.99
CA ASP A 200 -18.60 -57.19 -47.27
C ASP A 200 -19.11 -58.63 -47.17
N THR A 201 -20.42 -58.80 -46.97
CA THR A 201 -21.12 -60.07 -47.20
C THR A 201 -21.98 -59.91 -48.44
N ARG A 202 -21.40 -60.17 -49.61
CA ARG A 202 -22.15 -60.48 -50.84
C ARG A 202 -21.87 -61.91 -51.24
N GLY A 203 -22.96 -62.62 -51.48
CA GLY A 203 -23.00 -64.07 -51.56
C GLY A 203 -22.37 -64.65 -52.82
N LEU A 204 -21.90 -65.89 -52.65
CA LEU A 204 -21.71 -66.82 -53.75
C LEU A 204 -22.88 -67.80 -53.70
N GLY A 205 -23.77 -67.67 -54.67
CA GLY A 205 -24.72 -68.69 -55.06
C GLY A 205 -24.16 -69.49 -56.23
N LEU A 206 -24.50 -70.78 -56.21
CA LEU A 206 -24.22 -71.88 -57.16
C LEU A 206 -22.85 -72.55 -57.04
#